data_AF-A0A810N463-F1
#
_entry.id   AF-A0A810N463-F1
#
_cell.length_a   1.000
_cell.length_b   1.000
_cell.length_c   1.000
_cell.angle_alpha   90.00
_cell.angle_beta   90.00
_cell.angle_gamma   90.00
#
_symmetry.space_group_name_H-M   'P 1'
#
loop_
_entity.id
_entity.type
_entity.pdbx_description
1 polymer ?
#
loop_
_entity_poly.entity_id
_entity_poly.type
_entity_poly.pdbx_seq_one_letter_code
_entity_poly.pdbx_strand_id
1 'polypeptide(L)'
;MPPRGTTAAGCDGSTAVPGLAAKPIIDMLALVDEHADLAPKLPALAGIGWIHAPEPGDAEHRRWSLCHPAVAHRTHHLHVVERRPEGWREWLAFRDHLRADGEARDAYAALKRRLAAENDRDRPRYRAGKAGFIRGAR
;
A
#
# COMPACT_ATOMS: atom_id res chain seq x y z
N MET A 1 -6.48 -13.00 27.56
CA MET A 1 -6.46 -11.99 26.47
C MET A 1 -5.18 -12.22 25.67
N PRO A 2 -5.21 -12.39 24.34
CA PRO A 2 -3.96 -12.48 23.58
C PRO A 2 -3.18 -11.16 23.73
N PRO A 3 -1.84 -11.17 23.67
CA PRO A 3 -1.05 -9.96 23.78
C PRO A 3 -1.40 -9.02 22.63
N ARG A 4 -1.76 -7.77 22.98
CA ARG A 4 -1.96 -6.69 22.00
C ARG A 4 -0.65 -6.46 21.26
N GLY A 5 -0.67 -6.47 19.93
CA GLY A 5 0.58 -6.49 19.17
C GLY A 5 0.47 -6.08 17.72
N THR A 6 1.57 -5.54 17.20
CA THR A 6 1.72 -5.28 15.77
C THR A 6 2.27 -6.53 15.10
N THR A 7 1.60 -7.03 14.06
CA THR A 7 2.14 -8.12 13.21
C THR A 7 2.27 -7.62 11.78
N ALA A 8 3.41 -7.86 11.14
CA ALA A 8 3.54 -7.63 9.71
C ALA A 8 2.67 -8.65 8.95
N ALA A 9 1.79 -8.19 8.07
CA ALA A 9 0.91 -9.03 7.26
C ALA A 9 1.50 -9.38 5.88
N GLY A 10 2.58 -8.70 5.46
CA GLY A 10 3.34 -9.02 4.25
C GLY A 10 3.54 -7.83 3.33
N CYS A 11 4.19 -8.07 2.18
CA CYS A 11 4.35 -7.07 1.12
C CYS A 11 3.08 -6.98 0.28
N ASP A 12 2.67 -5.76 -0.03
CA ASP A 12 1.58 -5.42 -0.94
C ASP A 12 2.11 -4.62 -2.15
N GLY A 13 1.20 -4.06 -2.94
CA GLY A 13 1.57 -3.25 -4.09
C GLY A 13 2.14 -4.03 -5.29
N SER A 14 2.59 -3.28 -6.29
CA SER A 14 3.02 -3.86 -7.58
C SER A 14 4.38 -4.58 -7.49
N THR A 15 5.25 -4.18 -6.55
CA THR A 15 6.56 -4.82 -6.35
C THR A 15 6.43 -6.24 -5.76
N ALA A 16 5.29 -6.55 -5.15
CA ALA A 16 4.96 -7.90 -4.73
C ALA A 16 4.45 -8.82 -5.86
N VAL A 17 4.28 -8.35 -7.11
CA VAL A 17 3.80 -9.17 -8.24
C VAL A 17 4.95 -9.45 -9.21
N PRO A 18 5.43 -10.70 -9.32
CA PRO A 18 6.51 -11.04 -10.25
C PRO A 18 6.18 -10.70 -11.71
N GLY A 19 7.15 -10.11 -12.42
CA GLY A 19 7.00 -9.71 -13.83
C GLY A 19 6.19 -8.42 -14.06
N LEU A 20 5.64 -7.79 -13.01
CA LEU A 20 4.88 -6.55 -13.14
C LEU A 20 5.80 -5.33 -12.98
N ALA A 21 5.90 -4.50 -14.03
CA ALA A 21 6.63 -3.24 -13.97
C ALA A 21 6.08 -2.32 -12.87
N ALA A 22 6.93 -1.86 -11.96
CA ALA A 22 6.54 -1.07 -10.79
C ALA A 22 7.51 0.08 -10.53
N LYS A 23 7.05 1.12 -9.83
CA LYS A 23 7.97 2.07 -9.21
C LYS A 23 8.81 1.31 -8.16
N PRO A 24 10.08 1.67 -7.94
CA PRO A 24 10.95 0.99 -6.98
C PRO A 24 10.59 1.38 -5.53
N ILE A 25 9.36 1.07 -5.14
CA ILE A 25 8.79 1.32 -3.82
C ILE A 25 8.23 0.00 -3.31
N ILE A 26 8.71 -0.45 -2.17
CA ILE A 26 8.20 -1.63 -1.48
C ILE A 26 7.02 -1.17 -0.62
N ASP A 27 5.82 -1.60 -0.98
CA ASP A 27 4.64 -1.42 -0.13
C ASP A 27 4.57 -2.60 0.86
N MET A 28 4.31 -2.28 2.14
CA MET A 28 4.16 -3.24 3.23
C MET A 28 2.88 -2.98 4.01
N LEU A 29 2.26 -4.06 4.49
CA LEU A 29 1.07 -4.02 5.34
C LEU A 29 1.42 -4.45 6.78
N ALA A 30 1.14 -3.58 7.75
CA ALA A 30 1.18 -3.90 9.18
C ALA A 30 -0.22 -3.92 9.76
N LEU A 31 -0.51 -4.96 10.56
CA LEU A 31 -1.74 -5.10 11.32
C LEU A 31 -1.52 -4.66 12.76
N VAL A 32 -2.43 -3.83 13.26
CA VAL A 32 -2.56 -3.45 14.68
C VAL A 32 -3.93 -3.85 15.18
N ASP A 33 -4.10 -4.11 16.48
CA ASP A 33 -5.43 -4.41 17.01
C ASP A 33 -6.31 -3.15 17.02
N GLU A 34 -5.75 -2.02 17.45
CA GLU A 34 -6.37 -0.70 17.36
C GLU A 34 -5.37 0.31 16.79
N HIS A 35 -5.82 1.27 15.98
CA HIS A 35 -4.94 2.31 15.44
C HIS A 35 -4.28 3.18 16.52
N ALA A 36 -4.88 3.26 17.70
CA ALA A 36 -4.32 3.93 18.87
C ALA A 36 -3.03 3.25 19.36
N ASP A 37 -2.87 1.94 19.12
CA ASP A 37 -1.69 1.18 19.53
C ASP A 37 -0.42 1.59 18.76
N LEU A 38 -0.57 2.25 17.61
CA LEU A 38 0.57 2.74 16.82
C LEU A 38 1.10 4.09 17.36
N ALA A 39 0.23 4.96 17.87
CA ALA A 39 0.61 6.29 18.33
C ALA A 39 1.84 6.31 19.28
N PRO A 40 1.92 5.47 20.33
CA PRO A 40 3.10 5.44 21.20
C PRO A 40 4.37 4.88 20.53
N LYS A 41 4.24 4.19 19.39
CA LYS A 41 5.37 3.60 18.63
C LYS A 41 5.93 4.56 17.57
N LEU A 42 5.20 5.62 17.22
CA LEU A 42 5.62 6.60 16.20
C LEU A 42 7.00 7.22 16.49
N PRO A 43 7.37 7.59 17.73
CA PRO A 43 8.70 8.13 18.00
C PRO A 43 9.83 7.13 17.71
N ALA A 44 9.63 5.85 18.03
CA ALA A 44 10.61 4.80 17.76
C ALA A 44 10.75 4.55 16.25
N LEU A 45 9.63 4.54 15.52
CA LEU A 45 9.61 4.43 14.05
C LEU A 45 10.33 5.62 13.40
N ALA A 46 10.09 6.84 13.90
CA ALA A 46 10.78 8.05 13.45
C ALA A 46 12.29 7.98 13.73
N GLY A 47 12.68 7.43 14.89
CA GLY A 47 14.09 7.23 15.26
C GLY A 47 14.88 6.31 14.31
N ILE A 48 14.17 5.44 13.57
CA ILE A 48 14.77 4.59 12.52
C ILE A 48 14.42 5.07 11.09
N GLY A 49 13.93 6.31 10.94
CA GLY A 49 13.76 6.97 9.64
C GLY A 49 12.37 6.83 8.99
N TRP A 50 11.36 6.30 9.68
CA TRP A 50 9.98 6.31 9.17
C TRP A 50 9.31 7.65 9.39
N ILE A 51 8.69 8.18 8.34
CA ILE A 51 8.00 9.46 8.37
C ILE A 51 6.52 9.24 8.14
N HIS A 52 5.69 9.78 9.03
CA HIS A 52 4.25 9.80 8.84
C HIS A 52 3.89 10.62 7.60
N ALA A 53 3.17 10.02 6.67
CA ALA A 53 2.87 10.56 5.35
C ALA A 53 1.41 10.26 4.96
N PRO A 54 0.42 10.99 5.54
CA PRO A 54 -0.98 10.78 5.24
C PRO A 54 -1.27 10.83 3.73
N GLU A 55 -2.07 9.89 3.26
CA GLU A 55 -2.55 9.84 1.88
C GLU A 55 -4.07 10.09 1.81
N PRO A 56 -4.58 10.60 0.67
CA PRO A 56 -6.02 10.69 0.46
C PRO A 56 -6.68 9.30 0.60
N GLY A 57 -7.71 9.18 1.43
CA GLY A 57 -8.42 7.92 1.71
C GLY A 57 -8.01 7.22 3.01
N ASP A 58 -7.08 7.78 3.78
CA ASP A 58 -6.58 7.18 5.03
C ASP A 58 -7.60 7.15 6.18
N ALA A 59 -8.71 7.89 6.08
CA ALA A 59 -9.67 8.03 7.17
C ALA A 59 -10.48 6.77 7.50
N GLU A 60 -10.63 5.84 6.56
CA GLU A 60 -11.64 4.76 6.68
C GLU A 60 -11.03 3.41 7.09
N HIS A 61 -9.95 2.99 6.44
CA HIS A 61 -9.34 1.67 6.65
C HIS A 61 -7.81 1.67 6.79
N ARG A 62 -7.16 2.82 6.59
CA ARG A 62 -5.70 2.98 6.61
C ARG A 62 -5.34 4.26 7.36
N ARG A 63 -5.49 4.27 8.68
CA ARG A 63 -5.29 5.51 9.46
C ARG A 63 -3.86 6.02 9.43
N TRP A 64 -2.88 5.14 9.22
CA TRP A 64 -1.47 5.53 9.18
C TRP A 64 -0.79 5.00 7.93
N SER A 65 -0.16 5.93 7.21
CA SER A 65 0.74 5.66 6.09
C SER A 65 2.11 6.21 6.46
N LEU A 66 3.15 5.38 6.47
CA LEU A 66 4.52 5.82 6.77
C LEU A 66 5.46 5.58 5.60
N CYS A 67 6.33 6.53 5.31
CA CYS A 67 7.32 6.44 4.23
C CYS A 67 8.74 6.37 4.80
N HIS A 68 9.63 5.64 4.12
CA HIS A 68 11.05 5.63 4.42
C HIS A 68 11.89 5.72 3.13
N PRO A 69 13.03 6.42 3.11
CA PRO A 69 13.57 7.26 4.19
C PRO A 69 12.96 8.66 4.21
N ALA A 70 12.23 9.06 3.16
CA ALA A 70 11.58 10.35 3.05
C ALA A 70 10.34 10.29 2.18
N VAL A 71 9.38 11.20 2.36
CA VAL A 71 8.13 11.22 1.56
C VAL A 71 8.38 11.45 0.06
N ALA A 72 9.35 12.30 -0.27
CA ALA A 72 9.63 12.72 -1.65
C ALA A 72 10.35 11.64 -2.49
N HIS A 73 11.25 10.87 -1.89
CA HIS A 73 12.07 9.85 -2.57
C HIS A 73 12.00 8.49 -1.84
N ARG A 74 10.83 8.16 -1.29
CA ARG A 74 10.59 6.92 -0.56
C ARG A 74 10.99 5.69 -1.36
N THR A 75 11.61 4.74 -0.69
CA THR A 75 11.86 3.39 -1.18
C THR A 75 10.93 2.38 -0.52
N HIS A 76 10.35 2.72 0.62
CA HIS A 76 9.42 1.88 1.36
C HIS A 76 8.18 2.68 1.78
N HIS A 77 7.04 1.99 1.80
CA HIS A 77 5.77 2.53 2.23
C HIS A 77 5.11 1.50 3.14
N LEU A 78 4.76 1.91 4.35
CA LEU A 78 4.11 1.07 5.35
C LEU A 78 2.68 1.54 5.54
N HIS A 79 1.72 0.71 5.11
CA HIS A 79 0.31 0.87 5.38
C HIS A 79 0.00 0.18 6.71
N VAL A 80 -0.58 0.90 7.67
CA VAL A 80 -1.02 0.32 8.94
C VAL A 80 -2.54 0.27 8.97
N VAL A 81 -3.08 -0.93 9.15
CA VAL A 81 -4.51 -1.20 9.16
C VAL A 81 -4.90 -1.96 10.44
N GLU A 82 -6.13 -1.77 10.91
CA GLU A 82 -6.63 -2.54 12.05
C GLU A 82 -6.91 -3.99 11.66
N ARG A 83 -6.62 -4.91 12.58
CA ARG A 83 -6.94 -6.33 12.47
C ARG A 83 -8.44 -6.51 12.70
N ARG A 84 -9.22 -6.20 11.68
CA ARG A 84 -10.66 -6.49 11.62
C ARG A 84 -10.90 -7.83 10.88
N PRO A 85 -11.98 -8.57 11.22
CA PRO A 85 -12.34 -9.81 10.50
C PRO A 85 -12.53 -9.58 9.00
N GLU A 86 -13.15 -8.45 8.67
CA GLU A 86 -13.33 -7.90 7.33
C GLU A 86 -12.14 -6.97 7.02
N GLY A 87 -11.56 -7.04 5.82
CA GLY A 87 -10.77 -5.91 5.29
C GLY A 87 -9.30 -6.17 5.00
N TRP A 88 -8.47 -6.71 5.91
CA TRP A 88 -7.01 -6.78 5.64
C TRP A 88 -6.65 -7.70 4.46
N ARG A 89 -7.43 -8.77 4.24
CA ARG A 89 -7.25 -9.65 3.08
C ARG A 89 -7.57 -8.94 1.77
N GLU A 90 -8.46 -7.95 1.78
CA GLU A 90 -8.77 -7.17 0.59
C GLU A 90 -7.60 -6.31 0.12
N TRP A 91 -6.70 -5.92 1.04
CA TRP A 91 -5.44 -5.26 0.70
C TRP A 91 -4.51 -6.16 -0.09
N LEU A 92 -4.59 -7.47 0.14
CA LEU A 92 -3.80 -8.48 -0.57
C LEU A 92 -4.51 -9.04 -1.80
N ALA A 93 -5.85 -8.96 -1.86
CA ALA A 93 -6.66 -9.54 -2.93
C ALA A 93 -6.23 -9.08 -4.32
N PHE A 94 -5.95 -7.78 -4.49
CA PHE A 94 -5.49 -7.28 -5.79
C PHE A 94 -4.12 -7.85 -6.19
N ARG A 95 -3.18 -7.96 -5.24
CA ARG A 95 -1.88 -8.61 -5.47
C ARG A 95 -2.07 -10.07 -5.87
N ASP A 96 -2.93 -10.78 -5.14
CA ASP A 96 -3.15 -12.20 -5.33
C ASP A 96 -3.86 -12.49 -6.66
N HIS A 97 -4.81 -11.65 -7.06
CA HIS A 97 -5.44 -11.70 -8.38
C HIS A 97 -4.39 -11.54 -9.51
N LEU A 98 -3.52 -10.52 -9.46
CA LEU A 98 -2.49 -10.32 -10.49
C LEU A 98 -1.39 -11.39 -10.49
N ARG A 99 -1.22 -12.13 -9.38
CA ARG A 99 -0.31 -13.29 -9.33
C ARG A 99 -0.94 -14.53 -9.95
N ALA A 100 -2.26 -14.68 -9.85
CA ALA A 100 -3.01 -15.80 -10.40
C ALA A 100 -3.36 -15.64 -11.89
N ASP A 101 -3.50 -14.39 -12.36
CA ASP A 101 -3.92 -14.07 -13.72
C ASP A 101 -2.87 -13.21 -14.46
N GLY A 102 -2.19 -13.85 -15.42
CA GLY A 102 -1.18 -13.21 -16.27
C GLY A 102 -1.76 -12.17 -17.23
N GLU A 103 -2.99 -12.36 -17.72
CA GLU A 103 -3.65 -11.41 -18.61
C GLU A 103 -4.02 -10.13 -17.84
N ALA A 104 -4.60 -10.29 -16.64
CA ALA A 104 -4.87 -9.16 -15.75
C ALA A 104 -3.59 -8.41 -15.36
N ARG A 105 -2.50 -9.12 -15.08
CA ARG A 105 -1.18 -8.52 -14.83
C ARG A 105 -0.71 -7.67 -16.00
N ASP A 106 -0.79 -8.19 -17.21
CA ASP A 106 -0.28 -7.52 -18.40
C ASP A 106 -1.16 -6.33 -18.79
N ALA A 107 -2.48 -6.45 -18.64
CA ALA A 107 -3.44 -5.35 -18.79
C ALA A 107 -3.16 -4.22 -17.78
N TYR A 108 -2.92 -4.57 -16.52
CA TYR A 108 -2.57 -3.59 -15.48
C TYR A 108 -1.20 -2.94 -15.74
N ALA A 109 -0.23 -3.69 -16.26
CA ALA A 109 1.06 -3.15 -16.67
C ALA A 109 0.90 -2.13 -17.82
N ALA A 110 0.10 -2.44 -18.83
CA ALA A 110 -0.21 -1.54 -19.93
C ALA A 110 -0.91 -0.27 -19.45
N LEU A 111 -1.91 -0.40 -18.58
CA LEU A 111 -2.59 0.74 -17.96
C LEU A 111 -1.62 1.65 -17.23
N LYS A 112 -0.72 1.09 -16.42
CA LYS A 112 0.28 1.89 -15.68
C LYS A 112 1.23 2.63 -16.61
N ARG A 113 1.68 2.01 -17.71
CA ARG A 113 2.54 2.67 -18.71
C ARG A 113 1.81 3.83 -19.37
N ARG A 114 0.56 3.62 -19.80
CA ARG A 114 -0.27 4.68 -20.39
C ARG A 114 -0.47 5.85 -19.43
N LEU A 115 -0.90 5.56 -18.19
CA LEU A 115 -1.12 6.60 -17.19
C LEU A 115 0.16 7.34 -16.81
N ALA A 116 1.32 6.67 -16.81
CA ALA A 116 2.60 7.33 -16.56
C ALA A 116 2.94 8.31 -17.68
N ALA A 117 2.71 7.95 -18.94
CA ALA A 117 2.92 8.83 -20.09
C ALA A 117 1.96 10.03 -20.09
N GLU A 118 0.70 9.82 -19.74
CA GLU A 118 -0.33 10.87 -19.72
C GLU A 118 -0.22 11.83 -18.52
N ASN A 119 0.39 11.39 -17.42
CA ASN A 119 0.34 12.08 -16.13
C ASN A 119 1.72 12.20 -15.47
N ASP A 120 2.79 12.36 -16.24
CA ASP A 120 4.19 12.34 -15.79
C ASP A 120 4.46 13.25 -14.58
N ARG A 121 3.72 14.36 -14.45
CA ARG A 121 3.82 15.32 -13.33
C ARG A 121 2.60 15.37 -12.40
N ASP A 122 1.58 14.56 -12.64
CA ASP A 122 0.32 14.57 -11.88
C ASP A 122 0.09 13.23 -11.18
N ARG A 123 0.73 13.10 -10.01
CA ARG A 123 0.64 11.90 -9.16
C ARG A 123 -0.79 11.61 -8.68
N PRO A 124 -1.59 12.61 -8.25
CA PRO A 124 -3.01 12.40 -7.95
C PRO A 124 -3.79 11.78 -9.12
N ARG A 125 -3.65 12.33 -10.33
CA ARG A 125 -4.37 11.84 -11.52
C ARG A 125 -3.92 10.45 -11.95
N TYR A 126 -2.61 10.17 -11.88
CA TYR A 126 -2.07 8.82 -12.05
C TYR A 126 -2.69 7.82 -11.05
N ARG A 127 -2.83 8.20 -9.77
CA ARG A 127 -3.43 7.33 -8.74
C ARG A 127 -4.92 7.08 -9.03
N ALA A 128 -5.66 8.13 -9.35
CA ALA A 128 -7.09 8.05 -9.66
C ALA A 128 -7.37 7.17 -10.88
N GLY A 129 -6.57 7.28 -11.95
CA GLY A 129 -6.73 6.49 -13.18
C GLY A 129 -6.62 4.97 -13.00
N LYS A 130 -6.00 4.51 -11.91
CA LYS A 130 -5.90 3.07 -11.59
C LYS A 130 -7.08 2.56 -10.77
N ALA A 131 -7.83 3.44 -10.12
CA ALA A 131 -8.82 3.04 -9.12
C ALA A 131 -9.95 2.19 -9.70
N GLY A 132 -10.38 2.46 -10.94
CA GLY A 132 -11.39 1.64 -11.63
C GLY A 132 -10.93 0.20 -11.87
N PHE A 133 -9.70 0.01 -12.35
CA PHE A 133 -9.12 -1.31 -12.58
C PHE A 133 -8.97 -2.09 -11.27
N ILE A 134 -8.47 -1.44 -10.21
CA ILE A 134 -8.27 -2.07 -8.91
C ILE A 134 -9.62 -2.52 -8.30
N ARG A 135 -10.68 -1.71 -8.45
CA ARG A 135 -12.02 -2.09 -7.97
C ARG A 135 -12.66 -3.22 -8.78
N GLY A 136 -12.42 -3.28 -10.08
CA GLY A 136 -12.97 -4.31 -10.97
C GLY A 136 -12.26 -5.67 -10.88
N ALA A 137 -11.11 -5.73 -10.23
CA ALA A 137 -10.33 -6.96 -9.98
C ALA A 137 -10.73 -7.68 -8.68
N ARG A 138 -11.92 -7.35 -8.13
CA ARG A 138 -12.49 -7.93 -6.91
C ARG A 138 -13.62 -8.89 -7.26
#